data_AF-A0A959R3T4-F1
#
_entry.id   AF-A0A959R3T4-F1
#
_cell.length_a   1.000
_cell.length_b   1.000
_cell.length_c   1.000
_cell.angle_alpha   90.00
_cell.angle_beta   90.00
_cell.angle_gamma   90.00
#
_symmetry.space_group_name_H-M   'P 1'
#
loop_
_entity.id
_entity.type
_entity.pdbx_description
1 polymer ?
#
loop_
_entity_poly.entity_id
_entity_poly.type
_entity_poly.pdbx_seq_one_letter_code
_entity_poly.pdbx_strand_id
1 'polypeptide(L)'
;DEDDRLCGWRNNATGQEKITVPKNNLKEMAYSCVVVFNPQIFELIPQRGKFSLVDTYLSLAADHPIYGFDHTGDKLVDVGKPESVAMAEQLFK
;
A
#
# COMPACT_ATOMS: atom_id res chain seq x y z
N ASP A 1 -1.52 9.82 -6.61
CA ASP A 1 -1.56 10.75 -7.74
C ASP A 1 -0.24 11.51 -7.74
N GLU A 2 -0.17 12.72 -8.30
CA GLU A 2 1.05 13.55 -8.29
C GLU A 2 1.44 14.02 -6.88
N ASP A 3 0.49 14.06 -5.96
CA ASP A 3 0.69 14.42 -4.55
C ASP A 3 0.87 13.16 -3.67
N ASP A 4 1.21 12.02 -4.28
CA ASP A 4 1.30 10.70 -3.66
C ASP A 4 0.02 10.25 -2.91
N ARG A 5 -1.16 10.84 -3.19
CA ARG A 5 -2.42 10.38 -2.60
C ARG A 5 -2.83 9.03 -3.18
N LEU A 6 -3.26 8.11 -2.33
CA LEU A 6 -3.88 6.85 -2.75
C LEU A 6 -5.20 7.15 -3.46
N CYS A 7 -5.25 6.78 -4.74
CA CYS A 7 -6.43 6.98 -5.59
C CYS A 7 -7.12 5.68 -5.99
N GLY A 8 -6.41 4.57 -5.90
CA GLY A 8 -6.87 3.29 -6.39
C GLY A 8 -5.82 2.21 -6.23
N TRP A 9 -6.17 1.04 -6.72
CA TRP A 9 -5.34 -0.14 -6.73
C TRP A 9 -5.45 -0.85 -8.08
N ARG A 10 -4.36 -1.47 -8.51
CA ARG A 10 -4.28 -2.27 -9.74
C ARG A 10 -3.60 -3.60 -9.46
N ASN A 11 -4.08 -4.65 -10.11
CA ASN A 11 -3.36 -5.90 -10.27
C ASN A 11 -2.58 -5.88 -11.60
N ASN A 12 -1.26 -5.81 -11.53
CA ASN A 12 -0.44 -5.70 -12.74
C ASN A 12 -0.36 -7.01 -13.56
N ALA A 13 -0.72 -8.16 -12.98
CA ALA A 13 -0.77 -9.42 -13.71
C ALA A 13 -2.09 -9.63 -14.47
N THR A 14 -3.21 -9.15 -13.93
CA THR A 14 -4.55 -9.34 -14.53
C THR A 14 -5.12 -8.10 -15.20
N GLY A 15 -4.57 -6.92 -14.92
CA GLY A 15 -5.10 -5.63 -15.36
C GLY A 15 -6.35 -5.18 -14.58
N GLN A 16 -6.75 -5.88 -13.53
CA GLN A 16 -7.89 -5.46 -12.71
C GLN A 16 -7.59 -4.15 -11.98
N GLU A 17 -8.55 -3.22 -11.96
CA GLU A 17 -8.43 -1.96 -11.26
C GLU A 17 -9.61 -1.67 -10.33
N LYS A 18 -9.32 -0.94 -9.25
CA LYS A 18 -10.31 -0.32 -8.37
C LYS A 18 -9.88 1.13 -8.14
N ILE A 19 -10.59 2.08 -8.73
CA ILE A 19 -10.34 3.53 -8.54
C ILE A 19 -11.39 4.08 -7.60
N THR A 20 -10.97 4.66 -6.48
CA THR A 20 -11.87 5.27 -5.47
C THR A 20 -11.79 6.79 -5.45
N VAL A 21 -10.67 7.37 -5.89
CA VAL A 21 -10.51 8.81 -6.08
C VAL A 21 -10.13 9.06 -7.54
N PRO A 22 -11.06 9.50 -8.41
CA PRO A 22 -10.76 9.72 -9.82
C PRO A 22 -9.78 10.89 -10.00
N LYS A 23 -8.68 10.63 -10.70
CA LYS A 23 -7.63 11.58 -11.07
C LYS A 23 -7.12 11.24 -12.47
N ASN A 24 -6.63 12.25 -13.20
CA ASN A 24 -6.14 12.06 -14.57
C ASN A 24 -4.75 11.40 -14.60
N ASN A 25 -3.87 11.81 -13.68
CA ASN A 25 -2.48 11.36 -13.63
C ASN A 25 -2.30 10.49 -12.39
N LEU A 26 -2.10 9.19 -12.61
CA LEU A 26 -1.85 8.20 -11.57
C LEU A 26 -0.45 7.61 -11.75
N LYS A 27 0.27 7.48 -10.63
CA LYS A 27 1.56 6.77 -10.53
C LYS A 27 1.32 5.47 -9.78
N GLU A 28 1.79 4.36 -10.34
CA GLU A 28 1.77 3.06 -9.66
C GLU A 28 2.91 3.00 -8.64
N MET A 29 2.61 2.55 -7.42
CA MET A 29 3.57 2.31 -6.35
C MET A 29 3.29 0.98 -5.68
N ALA A 30 4.35 0.28 -5.26
CA ALA A 30 4.22 -0.93 -4.45
C ALA A 30 4.08 -0.58 -2.97
N TYR A 31 3.26 -1.33 -2.24
CA TYR A 31 3.10 -1.17 -0.80
C TYR A 31 4.15 -1.98 -0.05
N SER A 32 5.02 -1.32 0.72
CA SER A 32 6.12 -1.95 1.46
C SER A 32 5.75 -2.52 2.83
N CYS A 33 4.46 -2.48 3.20
CA CYS A 33 3.98 -2.85 4.54
C CYS A 33 4.56 -2.02 5.69
N VAL A 34 5.20 -0.88 5.40
CA VAL A 34 5.60 0.13 6.38
C VAL A 34 4.61 1.28 6.30
N VAL A 35 3.95 1.57 7.42
CA VAL A 35 2.87 2.56 7.45
C VAL A 35 2.82 3.24 8.80
N VAL A 36 2.52 4.54 8.77
CA VAL A 36 2.19 5.33 9.96
C VAL A 36 0.68 5.56 9.97
N PHE A 37 0.04 5.21 11.08
CA PHE A 37 -1.37 5.43 11.26
C PHE A 37 -1.62 6.54 12.28
N ASN A 38 -2.57 7.42 11.96
CA ASN A 38 -3.30 8.12 13.00
C ASN A 38 -4.20 7.09 13.70
N PRO A 39 -4.15 6.94 15.04
CA PRO A 39 -4.97 5.98 15.78
C PRO A 39 -6.48 6.05 15.49
N GLN A 40 -6.99 7.21 15.07
CA GLN A 40 -8.40 7.37 14.66
C GLN A 40 -8.83 6.40 13.56
N ILE A 41 -7.89 5.87 12.75
CA ILE A 41 -8.21 4.89 11.72
C ILE A 41 -8.98 3.68 12.28
N PHE A 42 -8.70 3.24 13.50
CA PHE A 42 -9.34 2.06 14.08
C PHE A 42 -10.84 2.25 14.34
N GLU A 43 -11.26 3.50 14.57
CA GLU A 43 -12.68 3.86 14.70
C GLU A 43 -13.37 3.95 13.33
N LEU A 44 -12.60 4.32 12.30
CA LEU A 44 -13.10 4.46 10.93
C LEU A 44 -13.26 3.12 10.20
N ILE A 45 -12.66 2.03 10.67
CA ILE A 45 -12.72 0.70 10.03
C ILE A 45 -14.08 0.03 10.33
N PRO A 46 -15.01 -0.08 9.36
CA PRO A 46 -16.29 -0.75 9.57
C PRO A 46 -16.18 -2.29 9.55
N GLN A 47 -15.13 -2.84 8.93
CA GLN A 47 -14.97 -4.28 8.72
C GLN A 47 -14.79 -5.02 10.05
N ARG A 48 -15.25 -6.27 10.11
CA ARG A 48 -15.12 -7.17 11.28
C ARG A 48 -14.60 -8.53 10.83
N GLY A 49 -13.85 -9.21 11.70
CA GLY A 49 -13.23 -10.50 11.37
C GLY A 49 -12.01 -10.36 10.46
N LYS A 50 -11.79 -11.31 9.56
CA LYS A 50 -10.71 -11.25 8.55
C LYS A 50 -11.14 -10.33 7.41
N PHE A 51 -10.37 -9.27 7.18
CA PHE A 51 -10.60 -8.33 6.08
C PHE A 51 -9.29 -7.95 5.37
N SER A 52 -9.43 -7.38 4.18
CA SER A 52 -8.34 -6.91 3.34
C SER A 52 -7.96 -5.48 3.71
N LEU A 53 -6.67 -5.24 3.96
CA LEU A 53 -6.16 -3.89 4.21
C LEU A 53 -6.28 -3.01 2.95
N VAL A 54 -6.10 -3.59 1.76
CA VAL A 54 -6.30 -2.90 0.48
C VAL A 54 -7.73 -2.40 0.37
N ASP A 55 -8.73 -3.25 0.59
CA ASP A 55 -10.13 -2.84 0.48
C ASP A 55 -10.49 -1.82 1.57
N THR A 56 -9.89 -1.92 2.76
CA THR A 56 -10.05 -0.95 3.85
C THR A 56 -9.52 0.42 3.46
N TYR A 57 -8.28 0.50 2.95
CA TYR A 57 -7.70 1.76 2.48
C TYR A 57 -8.51 2.36 1.35
N LEU A 58 -8.94 1.56 0.38
CA LEU A 58 -9.76 2.03 -0.72
C LEU A 58 -11.11 2.58 -0.24
N SER A 59 -11.76 1.92 0.73
CA SER A 59 -13.02 2.42 1.31
C SER A 59 -12.85 3.74 2.06
N LEU A 60 -11.69 3.97 2.67
CA LEU A 60 -11.42 5.19 3.42
C LEU A 60 -10.87 6.32 2.53
N ALA A 61 -10.17 6.01 1.45
CA ALA A 61 -9.45 6.98 0.60
C ALA A 61 -10.35 8.05 -0.05
N ALA A 62 -11.64 7.75 -0.20
CA ALA A 62 -12.64 8.69 -0.72
C ALA A 62 -12.84 9.89 0.23
N ASP A 63 -13.00 9.60 1.53
CA ASP A 63 -13.35 10.59 2.56
C ASP A 63 -12.13 11.05 3.38
N HIS A 64 -11.13 10.19 3.52
CA HIS A 64 -9.92 10.41 4.30
C HIS A 64 -8.68 10.28 3.41
N PRO A 65 -7.89 11.33 3.22
CA PRO A 65 -6.71 11.24 2.38
C PRO A 65 -5.67 10.30 3.00
N ILE A 66 -5.20 9.34 2.21
CA ILE A 66 -4.11 8.42 2.54
C ILE A 66 -2.98 8.73 1.58
N TYR A 67 -1.77 8.95 2.10
CA TYR A 67 -0.61 9.34 1.30
C TYR A 67 0.44 8.24 1.27
N GLY A 68 1.09 8.11 0.13
CA GLY A 68 2.31 7.34 -0.04
C GLY A 68 3.51 8.14 0.46
N PHE A 69 4.56 7.41 0.83
CA PHE A 69 5.88 7.95 1.04
C PHE A 69 6.85 7.18 0.14
N ASP A 70 7.49 7.88 -0.78
CA ASP A 70 8.46 7.29 -1.71
C ASP A 70 9.82 7.11 -1.01
N HIS A 71 10.08 5.89 -0.56
CA HIS A 71 11.37 5.50 0.03
C HIS A 71 12.28 4.81 -0.98
N THR A 72 12.11 5.08 -2.29
CA THR A 72 13.00 4.56 -3.32
C THR A 72 14.46 4.88 -2.98
N GLY A 73 15.30 3.85 -2.93
CA GLY A 73 16.70 3.94 -2.52
C GLY A 73 16.99 3.23 -1.19
N ASP A 74 15.96 2.97 -0.38
CA ASP A 74 16.10 2.19 0.84
C ASP A 74 16.34 0.71 0.56
N LYS A 75 16.96 0.03 1.53
CA LYS A 75 17.13 -1.42 1.52
C LYS A 75 15.83 -2.09 2.00
N LEU A 76 15.05 -2.64 1.08
CA LEU A 76 13.84 -3.42 1.39
C LEU A 76 13.90 -4.80 0.72
N VAL A 77 13.57 -5.85 1.49
CA VAL A 77 13.38 -7.22 0.98
C VAL A 77 12.12 -7.80 1.60
N ASP A 78 11.20 -8.28 0.76
CA ASP A 78 10.07 -9.09 1.20
C ASP A 78 10.55 -10.52 1.45
N VAL A 79 10.51 -10.94 2.71
CA VAL A 79 11.02 -12.24 3.17
C VAL A 79 9.89 -13.28 3.27
N GLY A 80 8.98 -13.30 2.29
CA GLY A 80 7.85 -14.23 2.25
C GLY A 80 8.17 -15.64 1.73
N LYS A 81 9.37 -15.89 1.21
CA LYS A 81 9.81 -17.19 0.66
C LYS A 81 11.18 -17.61 1.17
N PRO A 82 11.51 -18.92 1.27
CA PRO A 82 12.82 -19.36 1.75
C PRO A 82 14.01 -18.73 0.98
N GLU A 83 13.89 -18.55 -0.33
CA GLU A 83 14.97 -18.01 -1.16
C GLU A 83 15.26 -16.53 -0.86
N SER A 84 14.25 -15.78 -0.43
CA SER A 84 14.40 -14.35 -0.08
C SER A 84 15.18 -14.10 1.20
N VAL A 85 15.28 -15.10 2.09
CA VAL A 85 16.08 -15.00 3.33
C VAL A 85 17.56 -14.81 3.01
N ALA A 86 18.11 -15.65 2.13
CA ALA A 86 19.51 -15.56 1.74
C ALA A 86 19.86 -14.24 1.05
N MET A 87 18.90 -13.64 0.32
CA MET A 87 19.05 -12.30 -0.26
C MET A 87 19.10 -11.23 0.83
N ALA A 88 18.21 -11.29 1.82
CA ALA A 88 18.19 -10.34 2.93
C ALA A 88 19.49 -10.40 3.76
N GLU A 89 20.02 -11.60 4.03
CA GLU A 89 21.28 -11.79 4.76
C GLU A 89 22.47 -11.07 4.12
N GLN A 90 22.50 -10.95 2.78
CA GLN A 90 23.58 -10.25 2.08
C GLN A 90 23.58 -8.74 2.33
N LEU A 91 22.45 -8.15 2.76
CA LEU A 91 22.32 -6.71 2.99
C LEU A 91 22.89 -6.23 4.33
N PHE A 92 23.11 -7.16 5.27
CA PHE A 92 23.57 -6.92 6.65
C PHE A 92 25.00 -7.43 6.92
N LYS A 93 25.76 -7.75 5.86
CA LYS A 93 27.18 -8.11 5.97
C LYS A 93 28.07 -6.90 6.20
#